data_AF-A0A9P6IP48-F1
#
_entry.id   AF-A0A9P6IP48-F1
#
_cell.length_a   1.000
_cell.length_b   1.000
_cell.length_c   1.000
_cell.angle_alpha   90.00
_cell.angle_beta   90.00
_cell.angle_gamma   90.00
#
_symmetry.space_group_name_H-M   'P 1'
#
loop_
_entity.id
_entity.type
_entity.pdbx_description
1 polymer ?
#
loop_
_entity_poly.entity_id
_entity_poly.type
_entity_poly.pdbx_seq_one_letter_code
_entity_poly.pdbx_strand_id
1 'polypeptide(L)'
;SIIEAHVDVKTTDGYLLRLFAVAFTKKGVHQEKKTTYAQTAQIRQIRKKMFEKMTSEATSCDLKELVHKFIPEVIGSEIEKSCKSIYPLRDVFIRKVKILKAPKFDLGKLLELHSSADNETGAKVDRKGDFKEPEVLAEV
;
A
#
# COMPACT_ATOMS: atom_id res chain seq x y z
N SER A 1 -15.57 16.04 2.38
CA SER A 1 -14.19 16.56 2.46
C SER A 1 -13.20 15.48 2.08
N ILE A 2 -12.09 15.87 1.44
CA ILE A 2 -10.93 14.99 1.20
C ILE A 2 -9.96 15.18 2.38
N ILE A 3 -9.48 14.09 2.95
CA ILE A 3 -8.55 14.09 4.07
C ILE A 3 -7.31 13.32 3.65
N GLU A 4 -6.18 14.03 3.58
CA GLU A 4 -4.88 13.44 3.23
C GLU A 4 -3.93 13.50 4.43
N ALA A 5 -3.11 12.46 4.55
CA ALA A 5 -2.13 12.26 5.62
C ALA A 5 -0.88 11.59 5.04
N HIS A 6 0.31 11.95 5.54
CA HIS A 6 1.55 11.24 5.23
C HIS A 6 2.40 11.06 6.48
N VAL A 7 3.11 9.93 6.57
CA VAL A 7 4.00 9.60 7.68
C VAL A 7 5.25 8.91 7.15
N ASP A 8 6.38 9.22 7.77
CA ASP A 8 7.62 8.49 7.60
C ASP A 8 7.75 7.43 8.68
N VAL A 9 7.91 6.17 8.27
CA VAL A 9 8.05 5.03 9.17
C VAL A 9 9.29 4.24 8.80
N LYS A 10 9.97 3.71 9.81
CA LYS A 10 11.08 2.78 9.66
C LYS A 10 10.58 1.37 9.97
N THR A 11 10.76 0.45 9.04
CA THR A 11 10.45 -0.98 9.21
C THR A 11 11.57 -1.69 9.97
N THR A 12 11.29 -2.90 10.45
CA THR A 12 12.21 -3.72 11.26
C THR A 12 13.47 -4.16 10.48
N ASP A 13 13.32 -4.46 9.19
CA ASP A 13 14.40 -4.78 8.25
C ASP A 13 15.24 -3.56 7.80
N GLY A 14 14.90 -2.36 8.26
CA GLY A 14 15.71 -1.14 8.12
C GLY A 14 15.39 -0.28 6.91
N TYR A 15 14.29 -0.53 6.19
CA TYR A 15 13.78 0.40 5.19
C TYR A 15 13.14 1.62 5.86
N LEU A 16 13.33 2.79 5.25
CA LEU A 16 12.62 4.01 5.63
C LEU A 16 11.61 4.33 4.54
N LEU A 17 10.33 4.31 4.89
CA LEU A 17 9.19 4.43 3.97
C LEU A 17 8.40 5.71 4.29
N ARG A 18 7.90 6.39 3.25
CA ARG A 18 6.86 7.41 3.36
C ARG A 18 5.54 6.87 2.86
N LEU A 19 4.59 6.70 3.77
CA LEU A 19 3.24 6.24 3.49
C LEU A 19 2.31 7.45 3.29
N PHE A 20 1.52 7.44 2.24
CA PHE A 20 0.47 8.43 1.97
C PHE A 20 -0.89 7.77 2.09
N ALA A 21 -1.72 8.28 3.00
CA ALA A 21 -3.09 7.83 3.16
C ALA A 21 -4.08 8.91 2.69
N VAL A 22 -5.17 8.46 2.09
CA VAL A 22 -6.30 9.30 1.67
C VAL A 22 -7.57 8.73 2.25
N ALA A 23 -8.49 9.60 2.66
CA ALA A 23 -9.80 9.24 3.14
C ALA A 23 -10.84 10.26 2.68
N PHE A 24 -12.08 9.80 2.49
CA PHE A 24 -13.20 10.63 2.13
C PHE A 24 -14.29 10.57 3.20
N THR A 25 -14.96 11.68 3.45
CA THR A 25 -16.13 11.71 4.34
C THR A 25 -17.28 10.92 3.73
N LYS A 26 -17.92 10.06 4.52
CA LYS A 26 -19.11 9.30 4.13
C LYS A 26 -20.38 10.07 4.47
N LYS A 27 -21.36 10.00 3.58
CA LYS A 27 -22.71 10.52 3.82
C LYS A 27 -23.51 9.56 4.70
N GLY A 28 -24.18 10.08 5.71
CA GLY A 28 -25.11 9.28 6.54
C GLY A 28 -26.32 8.83 5.72
N VAL A 29 -26.87 7.65 6.04
CA VAL A 29 -28.01 7.07 5.31
C VAL A 29 -29.24 8.00 5.32
N HIS A 30 -29.54 8.59 6.47
CA HIS A 30 -30.69 9.50 6.65
C HIS A 30 -30.32 10.98 6.46
N GLN A 31 -29.20 11.28 5.81
CA GLN A 31 -28.76 12.65 5.64
C GLN A 31 -29.43 13.29 4.41
N GLU A 32 -30.30 14.27 4.63
CA GLU A 32 -30.96 15.02 3.54
C GLU A 32 -30.00 15.97 2.82
N LYS A 33 -29.10 16.63 3.58
CA LYS A 33 -28.11 17.57 3.03
C LYS A 33 -27.23 16.88 1.99
N LYS A 34 -27.05 17.53 0.83
CA LYS A 34 -26.15 17.08 -0.25
C LYS A 34 -24.68 17.09 0.17
N THR A 35 -24.30 18.01 1.05
CA THR A 35 -22.91 18.23 1.46
C THR A 35 -22.57 17.51 2.76
N THR A 36 -21.39 16.89 2.80
CA THR A 36 -20.80 16.22 3.97
C THR A 36 -19.39 16.77 4.16
N TYR A 37 -19.28 17.84 4.93
CA TYR A 37 -18.00 18.45 5.26
C TYR A 37 -17.68 18.24 6.73
N ALA A 38 -16.50 17.70 6.98
CA ALA A 38 -15.93 17.65 8.32
C ALA A 38 -15.36 19.02 8.68
N GLN A 39 -15.53 19.44 9.93
CA GLN A 39 -14.94 20.68 10.43
C GLN A 39 -13.41 20.55 10.53
N THR A 40 -12.69 21.67 10.50
CA THR A 40 -11.22 21.69 10.59
C THR A 40 -10.69 20.98 11.84
N ALA A 41 -11.39 21.11 12.98
CA ALA A 41 -11.03 20.41 14.22
C ALA A 41 -11.13 18.88 14.07
N GLN A 42 -12.21 18.38 13.46
CA GLN A 42 -12.41 16.96 13.18
C GLN A 42 -11.35 16.43 12.20
N ILE A 43 -11.01 17.19 11.16
CA ILE A 43 -9.97 16.83 10.20
C ILE A 43 -8.61 16.65 10.91
N ARG A 44 -8.26 17.54 11.84
CA ARG A 44 -7.02 17.41 12.65
C ARG A 44 -7.03 16.15 13.52
N GLN A 45 -8.16 15.85 14.16
CA GLN A 45 -8.29 14.64 14.99
C GLN A 45 -8.21 13.36 14.14
N ILE A 46 -8.85 13.34 12.96
CA ILE A 46 -8.77 12.21 12.03
C ILE A 46 -7.33 11.98 11.59
N ARG A 47 -6.61 13.04 11.18
CA ARG A 47 -5.18 12.94 10.82
C ARG A 47 -4.33 12.36 11.95
N LYS A 48 -4.58 12.79 13.20
CA LYS A 48 -3.87 12.24 14.36
C LYS A 48 -4.08 10.73 14.49
N LYS A 49 -5.31 10.23 14.34
CA LYS A 49 -5.60 8.79 14.36
C LYS A 49 -5.02 8.04 13.16
N MET A 50 -5.03 8.65 11.97
CA MET A 50 -4.37 8.08 10.78
C MET A 50 -2.88 7.87 11.05
N PHE A 51 -2.19 8.87 11.60
CA PHE A 51 -0.77 8.77 11.92
C PHE A 51 -0.46 7.69 12.94
N GLU A 52 -1.25 7.60 14.00
CA GLU A 52 -1.11 6.60 15.06
C GLU A 52 -1.22 5.17 14.49
N LYS A 53 -2.28 4.89 13.72
CA LYS A 53 -2.51 3.55 13.17
C LYS A 53 -1.52 3.17 12.06
N MET A 54 -1.18 4.11 11.17
CA MET A 54 -0.15 3.87 10.16
C MET A 54 1.22 3.58 10.79
N THR A 55 1.60 4.32 11.83
CA THR A 55 2.89 4.12 12.50
C THR A 55 2.91 2.78 13.25
N SER A 56 1.83 2.46 13.98
CA SER A 56 1.73 1.21 14.74
C SER A 56 1.84 -0.03 13.86
N GLU A 57 1.14 -0.04 12.71
CA GLU A 57 1.11 -1.21 11.81
C GLU A 57 2.38 -1.38 10.99
N ALA A 58 3.08 -0.27 10.68
CA ALA A 58 4.26 -0.28 9.83
C ALA A 58 5.57 -0.42 10.61
N THR A 59 5.63 0.00 11.88
CA THR A 59 6.87 -0.13 12.68
C THR A 59 7.09 -1.56 13.17
N SER A 60 6.02 -2.33 13.35
CA SER A 60 6.09 -3.70 13.88
C SER A 60 6.45 -4.77 12.83
N CYS A 61 6.52 -4.42 11.56
CA CYS A 61 6.57 -5.36 10.44
C CYS A 61 7.77 -5.12 9.52
N ASP A 62 8.23 -6.21 8.90
CA ASP A 62 9.18 -6.18 7.78
C ASP A 62 8.48 -5.72 6.49
N LEU A 63 9.28 -5.36 5.47
CA LEU A 63 8.74 -4.90 4.19
C LEU A 63 7.81 -5.94 3.53
N LYS A 64 8.14 -7.24 3.62
CA LYS A 64 7.33 -8.32 3.05
C LYS A 64 5.94 -8.37 3.70
N GLU A 65 5.88 -8.41 5.02
CA GLU A 65 4.62 -8.42 5.77
C GLU A 65 3.80 -7.15 5.52
N LEU A 66 4.47 -6.01 5.43
CA LEU A 66 3.80 -4.74 5.16
C LEU A 66 3.11 -4.74 3.79
N VAL A 67 3.74 -5.31 2.77
CA VAL A 67 3.12 -5.50 1.45
C VAL A 67 1.92 -6.45 1.52
N HIS A 68 2.01 -7.54 2.28
CA HIS A 68 0.87 -8.43 2.51
C HIS A 68 -0.30 -7.74 3.23
N LYS A 69 -0.05 -6.71 4.07
CA LYS A 69 -1.11 -5.87 4.65
C LYS A 69 -1.72 -4.87 3.67
N PHE A 70 -0.98 -4.44 2.64
CA PHE A 70 -1.49 -3.52 1.62
C PHE A 70 -2.47 -4.19 0.67
N ILE A 71 -2.26 -5.46 0.30
CA ILE A 71 -3.09 -6.18 -0.68
C ILE A 71 -4.58 -6.24 -0.26
N PRO A 72 -4.93 -6.67 0.97
CA PRO A 72 -6.31 -6.66 1.46
C PRO A 72 -6.65 -5.36 2.22
N GLU A 73 -5.81 -4.33 2.14
CA GLU A 73 -6.07 -2.99 2.69
C GLU A 73 -6.36 -2.94 4.21
N VAL A 74 -5.69 -3.78 4.99
CA VAL A 74 -5.91 -3.91 6.45
C VAL A 74 -5.78 -2.55 7.17
N ILE A 75 -4.76 -1.78 6.80
CA ILE A 75 -4.48 -0.48 7.42
C ILE A 75 -5.60 0.53 7.13
N GLY A 76 -6.18 0.49 5.93
CA GLY A 76 -7.33 1.34 5.57
C GLY A 76 -8.55 1.03 6.42
N SER A 77 -8.87 -0.26 6.56
CA SER A 77 -9.98 -0.73 7.41
C SER A 77 -9.81 -0.33 8.88
N GLU A 78 -8.59 -0.45 9.41
CA GLU A 78 -8.30 -0.12 10.81
C GLU A 78 -8.41 1.39 11.09
N ILE A 79 -8.01 2.23 10.13
CA ILE A 79 -8.23 3.68 10.18
C ILE A 79 -9.72 4.00 10.15
N GLU A 80 -10.52 3.35 9.29
CA GLU A 80 -11.97 3.57 9.21
C GLU A 80 -12.65 3.26 10.55
N LYS A 81 -12.35 2.09 11.14
CA LYS A 81 -12.88 1.67 12.45
C LYS A 81 -12.53 2.69 13.53
N SER A 82 -11.27 3.12 13.59
CA SER A 82 -10.78 4.04 14.61
C SER A 82 -11.36 5.45 14.47
N CYS A 83 -11.62 5.90 13.24
CA CYS A 83 -12.11 7.25 12.95
C CYS A 83 -13.65 7.36 13.01
N LYS A 84 -14.39 6.24 13.01
CA LYS A 84 -15.86 6.20 13.07
C LYS A 84 -16.45 6.99 14.23
N SER A 85 -15.74 7.07 15.36
CA SER A 85 -16.14 7.86 16.53
C SER A 85 -16.06 9.38 16.32
N ILE A 86 -15.26 9.87 15.37
CA ILE A 86 -15.09 11.31 15.10
C ILE A 86 -16.00 11.73 13.95
N TYR A 87 -15.88 11.03 12.82
CA TYR A 87 -16.66 11.28 11.62
C TYR A 87 -16.66 10.01 10.75
N PRO A 88 -17.79 9.64 10.14
CA PRO A 88 -17.84 8.46 9.27
C PRO A 88 -17.02 8.68 7.99
N LEU A 89 -16.09 7.77 7.71
CA LEU A 89 -15.24 7.79 6.51
C LEU A 89 -15.68 6.72 5.51
N ARG A 90 -15.26 6.88 4.26
CA ARG A 90 -15.32 5.89 3.18
C ARG A 90 -14.03 6.00 2.36
N ASP A 91 -13.75 4.97 1.58
CA ASP A 91 -12.66 4.98 0.60
C ASP A 91 -11.33 5.39 1.26
N VAL A 92 -10.97 4.66 2.32
CA VAL A 92 -9.76 4.90 3.11
C VAL A 92 -8.65 4.01 2.59
N PHE A 93 -7.70 4.61 1.87
CA PHE A 93 -6.66 3.87 1.17
C PHE A 93 -5.27 4.42 1.46
N ILE A 94 -4.28 3.53 1.39
CA ILE A 94 -2.88 3.94 1.23
C ILE A 94 -2.68 4.24 -0.26
N ARG A 95 -2.69 5.53 -0.60
CA ARG A 95 -2.61 6.02 -1.98
C ARG A 95 -1.23 5.77 -2.60
N LYS A 96 -0.17 5.90 -1.81
CA LYS A 96 1.21 5.77 -2.28
C LYS A 96 2.14 5.37 -1.16
N VAL A 97 3.09 4.50 -1.46
CA VAL A 97 4.25 4.20 -0.62
C VAL A 97 5.49 4.61 -1.37
N LYS A 98 6.40 5.34 -0.72
CA LYS A 98 7.71 5.69 -1.27
C LYS A 98 8.79 5.12 -0.38
N ILE A 99 9.81 4.51 -0.97
CA ILE A 99 11.04 4.17 -0.26
C ILE A 99 11.91 5.42 -0.24
N LEU A 100 12.26 5.89 0.97
CA LEU A 100 13.17 7.02 1.17
C LEU A 100 14.61 6.54 1.32
N LYS A 101 14.80 5.44 2.08
CA LYS A 101 16.12 4.84 2.28
C LYS A 101 15.99 3.32 2.28
N ALA A 102 16.84 2.67 1.48
CA ALA A 102 17.01 1.23 1.51
C ALA A 102 18.19 0.86 2.43
N PRO A 103 18.12 -0.28 3.14
CA PRO A 103 19.27 -0.86 3.83
C PRO A 103 20.34 -1.29 2.82
N LYS A 104 21.54 -1.63 3.32
CA LYS A 104 22.61 -2.16 2.47
C LYS A 104 22.14 -3.45 1.80
N PHE A 105 22.40 -3.57 0.50
CA PHE A 105 22.03 -4.74 -0.28
C PHE A 105 22.68 -6.01 0.28
N ASP A 106 21.87 -7.05 0.43
CA ASP A 106 22.27 -8.36 0.93
C ASP A 106 21.65 -9.44 0.02
N LEU A 107 22.51 -10.24 -0.61
CA LEU A 107 22.12 -11.32 -1.50
C LEU A 107 21.35 -12.42 -0.75
N GLY A 108 21.69 -12.70 0.51
CA GLY A 108 21.02 -13.73 1.31
C GLY A 108 19.55 -13.39 1.53
N LYS A 109 19.29 -12.17 2.04
CA LYS A 109 17.92 -11.66 2.24
C LYS A 109 17.11 -11.62 0.96
N LEU A 110 17.74 -11.29 -0.17
CA LEU A 110 17.06 -11.29 -1.47
C LEU A 110 16.64 -12.71 -1.86
N LEU A 111 17.54 -13.69 -1.76
CA LEU A 111 17.25 -15.08 -2.11
C LEU A 111 16.18 -15.68 -1.19
N GLU A 112 16.12 -15.31 0.09
CA GLU A 112 15.04 -15.71 1.01
C GLU A 112 13.66 -15.18 0.57
N LEU A 113 13.61 -13.91 0.13
CA LEU A 113 12.37 -13.32 -0.38
C LEU A 113 11.87 -13.99 -1.67
N HIS A 114 12.79 -14.44 -2.53
CA HIS A 114 12.46 -15.09 -3.81
C HIS A 114 12.32 -16.61 -3.75
N SER A 115 12.92 -17.28 -2.75
CA SER A 115 12.79 -18.74 -2.55
C SER A 115 11.46 -19.15 -1.91
N SER A 116 10.77 -18.20 -1.29
CA SER A 116 9.44 -18.38 -0.70
C SER A 116 8.30 -17.91 -1.63
N ALA A 117 8.59 -17.70 -2.91
CA ALA A 117 7.54 -17.67 -3.92
C ALA A 117 7.00 -19.10 -4.04
N ASP A 118 5.86 -19.35 -3.40
CA ASP A 118 5.00 -20.50 -3.72
C ASP A 118 4.98 -20.70 -5.23
N ASN A 119 4.99 -21.96 -5.65
CA ASN A 119 5.14 -22.48 -7.01
C ASN A 119 4.10 -21.97 -8.05
N GLU A 120 3.95 -20.67 -8.24
CA GLU A 120 3.58 -20.07 -9.52
C GLU A 120 4.89 -19.78 -10.29
N THR A 121 5.71 -20.82 -10.46
CA THR A 121 6.45 -20.93 -11.73
C THR A 121 5.38 -20.85 -12.81
N GLY A 122 5.26 -19.68 -13.45
CA GLY A 122 4.34 -19.50 -14.57
C GLY A 122 4.39 -20.71 -15.47
N ALA A 123 3.21 -21.20 -15.86
CA ALA A 123 3.07 -22.44 -16.62
C ALA A 123 4.15 -22.51 -17.70
N LYS A 124 4.94 -23.60 -17.72
CA LYS A 124 5.91 -23.83 -18.80
C LYS A 124 5.16 -23.70 -20.12
N VAL A 125 5.42 -22.63 -20.84
CA VAL A 125 4.99 -22.53 -22.23
C VAL A 125 5.88 -23.50 -22.98
N ASP A 126 5.34 -24.68 -23.29
CA ASP A 126 5.97 -25.57 -24.25
C ASP A 126 6.14 -24.77 -25.54
N ARG A 127 7.38 -24.39 -25.84
CA ARG A 127 7.75 -23.94 -27.19
C ARG A 127 7.57 -25.14 -28.09
N LYS A 128 6.35 -25.38 -28.57
CA LYS A 128 6.08 -26.28 -29.68
C LYS A 128 6.79 -25.69 -30.90
N GLY A 129 8.04 -26.10 -31.08
CA GLY A 129 8.57 -26.63 -32.32
C GLY A 129 8.73 -25.72 -33.54
N ASP A 130 8.16 -24.53 -33.64
CA ASP A 130 8.13 -23.81 -34.93
C ASP A 130 8.39 -22.31 -34.83
N PHE A 131 9.47 -21.90 -34.16
CA PHE A 131 10.09 -20.60 -34.48
C PHE A 131 11.28 -20.85 -35.41
N LYS A 132 11.04 -20.74 -36.72
CA LYS A 132 12.09 -20.71 -37.73
C LYS A 132 12.57 -19.26 -37.87
N GLU A 133 13.79 -18.97 -37.43
CA GLU A 133 14.43 -17.68 -37.69
C GLU A 133 14.45 -17.43 -39.21
N PRO A 134 13.98 -16.27 -39.69
CA PRO A 134 14.06 -15.94 -41.12
C PRO A 134 15.53 -15.77 -41.52
N GLU A 135 15.91 -16.38 -42.65
CA GLU A 135 17.27 -16.28 -43.19
C GLU A 135 17.66 -14.81 -43.42
N VAL A 136 18.87 -14.46 -42.96
CA VAL A 136 19.42 -13.12 -43.10
C VAL A 136 19.62 -12.86 -44.59
N LEU A 137 18.87 -11.91 -45.13
CA LEU A 137 19.06 -11.44 -46.51
C LEU A 137 20.45 -10.80 -46.58
N ALA A 138 21.33 -11.39 -47.39
CA ALA A 138 22.61 -10.79 -47.73
C ALA A 138 22.34 -9.44 -48.42
N GLU A 139 22.93 -8.38 -47.87
CA GLU A 139 22.89 -7.04 -48.44
C GLU A 139 23.55 -7.06 -49.83
N VAL A 140 22.88 -6.41 -50.80
CA VAL A 140 23.40 -6.13 -52.15
C VAL A 140 24.33 -4.93 -52.10
#